data_AF-A0A7Z9KAZ5-F1
#
_entry.id   AF-A0A7Z9KAZ5-F1
#
_cell.length_a   1.000
_cell.length_b   1.000
_cell.length_c   1.000
_cell.angle_alpha   90.00
_cell.angle_beta   90.00
_cell.angle_gamma   90.00
#
_symmetry.space_group_name_H-M   'P 1'
#
loop_
_entity.id
_entity.type
_entity.pdbx_description
1 polymer ?
#
loop_
_entity_poly.entity_id
_entity_poly.type
_entity_poly.pdbx_seq_one_letter_code
_entity_poly.pdbx_strand_id
1 'polypeptide(L)' 'MHTTDQLEAEIADSGFDLIEMAAIQGPRWLANDFKSQWANPGRRMLLLELVRSVEHECSMMCVSPHIMAIGRKRE' A
#
# COMPACT_ATOMS: atom_id res chain seq x y z
N MET A 1 4.33 0.37 13.65
CA MET A 1 3.61 0.39 12.37
C MET A 1 2.59 1.51 12.50
N HIS A 2 2.61 2.52 11.62
CA HIS A 2 1.65 3.64 11.70
C HIS A 2 0.25 3.14 11.32
N THR A 3 -0.78 3.66 11.99
CA THR A 3 -2.14 3.57 11.47
C THR A 3 -2.33 4.61 10.35
N THR A 4 -3.37 4.44 9.53
CA THR A 4 -3.74 5.42 8.49
C THR A 4 -3.98 6.80 9.09
N ASP A 5 -4.68 6.86 10.21
CA ASP A 5 -5.05 8.12 10.88
C ASP A 5 -3.83 8.84 11.46
N GLN A 6 -2.86 8.09 11.99
CA GLN A 6 -1.59 8.65 12.47
C GLN A 6 -0.79 9.26 11.31
N LEU A 7 -0.70 8.55 10.19
CA LEU A 7 0.02 9.03 9.02
C LEU A 7 -0.66 10.26 8.40
N GLU A 8 -1.99 10.27 8.31
CA GLU A 8 -2.76 11.42 7.84
C GLU A 8 -2.50 12.67 8.70
N ALA A 9 -2.52 12.51 10.03
CA ALA A 9 -2.21 13.60 10.96
C ALA A 9 -0.77 14.11 10.77
N GLU A 10 0.22 13.22 10.66
CA GLU A 10 1.62 13.60 10.43
C GLU A 10 1.82 14.39 9.13
N ILE A 11 1.13 14.00 8.05
CA ILE A 11 1.18 14.71 6.76
C ILE A 11 0.56 16.10 6.90
N ALA A 12 -0.59 16.21 7.57
CA ALA A 12 -1.27 17.47 7.81
C ALA A 12 -0.43 18.43 8.69
N ASP A 13 0.17 17.92 9.76
CA ASP A 13 1.03 18.66 10.69
C ASP A 13 2.33 19.12 10.01
N SER A 14 2.79 18.37 9.01
CA SER A 14 3.95 18.72 8.19
C SER A 14 3.67 19.81 7.13
N GLY A 15 2.44 20.34 7.07
CA GLY A 15 2.06 21.39 6.14
C GLY A 15 1.72 20.88 4.72
N PHE A 16 1.30 19.63 4.61
CA PHE A 16 0.83 19.05 3.36
C PHE A 16 -0.68 18.77 3.43
N ASP A 17 -1.37 18.97 2.32
CA ASP A 17 -2.70 18.40 2.10
C ASP A 17 -2.53 16.97 1.58
N LEU A 18 -3.12 16.01 2.28
CA LEU A 18 -3.11 14.61 1.86
C LEU A 18 -3.97 14.47 0.59
N ILE A 19 -3.34 14.04 -0.50
CA ILE A 19 -4.05 13.71 -1.75
C ILE A 19 -4.54 12.26 -1.67
N GLU A 20 -3.66 11.35 -1.24
CA GLU A 20 -3.93 9.92 -1.31
C GLU A 20 -2.98 9.13 -0.40
N MET A 21 -3.44 7.96 0.04
CA MET A 21 -2.60 6.91 0.62
C MET A 21 -2.69 5.65 -0.23
N ALA A 22 -1.57 4.94 -0.36
CA ALA A 22 -1.48 3.69 -1.10
C ALA A 22 -0.73 2.61 -0.30
N ALA A 23 -1.29 1.41 -0.25
CA ALA A 23 -0.67 0.22 0.28
C ALA A 23 0.40 -0.32 -0.68
N ILE A 24 1.66 -0.37 -0.25
CA ILE A 24 2.78 -0.85 -1.07
C ILE A 24 3.05 -2.33 -0.81
N GLN A 25 2.90 -3.15 -1.85
CA GLN A 25 3.02 -4.63 -1.87
C GLN A 25 1.80 -5.41 -1.39
N GLY A 26 0.85 -4.79 -0.68
CA GLY A 26 -0.37 -5.46 -0.22
C GLY A 26 -0.09 -6.76 0.58
N PRO A 27 -1.03 -7.72 0.59
CA PRO A 27 -0.89 -8.97 1.35
C PRO A 27 -0.02 -10.03 0.64
N ARG A 28 0.96 -9.61 -0.18
CA ARG A 28 1.85 -10.52 -0.93
C ARG A 28 2.54 -11.56 -0.04
N TRP A 29 2.74 -11.26 1.25
CA TRP A 29 3.30 -12.18 2.24
C TRP A 29 2.47 -13.46 2.43
N LEU A 30 1.19 -13.49 2.03
CA LEU A 30 0.37 -14.71 2.01
C LEU A 30 0.77 -15.70 0.90
N ALA A 31 1.54 -15.26 -0.11
CA ALA A 31 1.96 -16.13 -1.20
C ALA A 31 3.06 -17.09 -0.74
N ASN A 32 2.72 -18.37 -0.58
CA ASN A 32 3.70 -19.43 -0.37
C ASN A 32 4.67 -19.54 -1.55
N ASP A 33 5.96 -19.73 -1.26
CA ASP A 33 7.03 -19.82 -2.26
C ASP A 33 6.97 -18.71 -3.33
N PHE A 34 7.04 -17.46 -2.85
CA PHE A 34 6.95 -16.28 -3.71
C PHE A 34 7.87 -16.33 -4.92
N LYS A 35 9.10 -16.86 -4.77
CA LYS A 35 10.07 -16.92 -5.88
C LYS A 35 9.55 -17.76 -7.04
N SER A 36 9.01 -18.95 -6.76
CA SER A 36 8.42 -19.82 -7.77
C SER A 36 7.18 -19.20 -8.41
N GLN A 37 6.32 -18.58 -7.60
CA GLN A 37 5.12 -17.91 -8.12
C GLN A 37 5.45 -16.70 -9.00
N TRP A 38 6.45 -15.92 -8.63
CA TRP A 38 6.88 -14.75 -9.39
C TRP A 38 7.55 -15.11 -10.72
N ALA A 39 8.25 -16.25 -10.78
CA ALA A 39 8.87 -16.76 -11.99
C ALA A 39 7.83 -17.21 -13.05
N ASN A 40 6.64 -17.63 -12.62
CA ASN A 40 5.55 -17.97 -13.52
C ASN A 40 4.77 -16.70 -13.94
N PRO A 41 4.71 -16.33 -15.24
CA PRO A 41 4.08 -15.10 -15.68
C PRO A 41 2.58 -14.98 -15.32
N GLY A 42 1.82 -16.08 -15.41
CA GLY A 42 0.40 -16.09 -15.08
C GLY A 42 0.15 -15.89 -13.59
N ARG A 43 0.94 -16.55 -12.74
CA ARG A 43 0.87 -16.36 -11.27
C ARG A 43 1.33 -14.96 -10.86
N ARG A 44 2.39 -14.43 -11.49
CA ARG A 44 2.82 -13.05 -11.28
C ARG A 44 1.71 -12.05 -11.59
N MET A 45 0.97 -12.26 -12.68
CA MET A 45 -0.16 -11.41 -13.04
C MET A 45 -1.24 -11.44 -11.96
N LEU A 46 -1.65 -12.63 -11.52
CA LEU A 46 -2.62 -12.78 -10.42
C LEU A 46 -2.15 -12.12 -9.12
N LEU A 47 -0.87 -12.25 -8.77
CA LEU A 47 -0.30 -11.57 -7.60
C LEU A 47 -0.39 -10.05 -7.73
N LEU A 48 -0.07 -9.50 -8.90
CA LEU A 48 -0.16 -8.06 -9.15
C LEU A 48 -1.61 -7.56 -9.14
N GLU A 49 -2.55 -8.34 -9.67
CA GLU A 49 -3.98 -8.03 -9.60
C GLU A 49 -4.49 -8.00 -8.16
N LEU A 50 -4.09 -8.96 -7.33
CA LEU A 50 -4.41 -8.97 -5.89
C LEU A 50 -3.84 -7.76 -5.16
N VAL A 51 -2.61 -7.36 -5.46
CA VAL A 51 -2.01 -6.17 -4.85
C VAL A 51 -2.78 -4.92 -5.26
N ARG A 52 -3.12 -4.79 -6.55
CA ARG A 52 -3.91 -3.65 -7.06
C ARG A 52 -5.31 -3.59 -6.47
N SER A 53 -5.96 -4.72 -6.23
CA SER A 53 -7.33 -4.74 -5.69
C SER A 53 -7.44 -4.21 -4.26
N VAL A 54 -6.32 -4.06 -3.54
CA VAL A 54 -6.30 -3.56 -2.17
C VAL A 54 -5.41 -2.32 -2.00
N GLU A 55 -4.83 -1.80 -3.09
CA GLU A 55 -3.84 -0.72 -3.07
C GLU A 55 -4.40 0.56 -2.45
N HIS A 56 -5.67 0.87 -2.72
CA HIS A 56 -6.35 2.10 -2.26
C HIS A 56 -7.44 1.82 -1.20
N GLU A 57 -7.58 0.56 -0.77
CA GLU A 57 -8.60 0.16 0.20
C GLU A 57 -8.13 0.49 1.62
N CYS A 58 -8.60 1.60 2.18
CA CYS A 58 -8.15 2.13 3.47
C CYS A 58 -8.27 1.10 4.62
N SER A 59 -9.35 0.32 4.64
CA SER A 59 -9.56 -0.76 5.63
C SER A 59 -8.57 -1.92 5.50
N MET A 60 -7.93 -2.06 4.34
CA MET A 60 -6.96 -3.10 4.02
C MET A 60 -5.52 -2.59 4.07
N MET A 61 -5.26 -1.28 4.23
CA MET A 61 -3.88 -0.77 4.25
C MET A 61 -3.03 -1.37 5.37
N CYS A 62 -3.64 -1.75 6.49
CA CYS A 62 -2.96 -2.40 7.61
C CYS A 62 -2.36 -3.79 7.28
N VAL A 63 -2.81 -4.47 6.21
CA VAL A 63 -2.22 -5.76 5.81
C VAL A 63 -0.97 -5.59 4.93
N SER A 64 -0.65 -4.36 4.54
CA SER A 64 0.53 -4.02 3.74
C SER A 64 1.72 -3.71 4.66
N PRO A 65 2.94 -4.20 4.34
CA PRO A 65 4.12 -3.92 5.16
C PRO A 65 4.53 -2.43 5.13
N HIS A 66 4.14 -1.72 4.06
CA HIS A 66 4.45 -0.31 3.86
C HIS A 66 3.21 0.43 3.32
N ILE A 67 3.08 1.69 3.73
CA ILE A 67 2.07 2.64 3.26
C ILE A 67 2.80 3.87 2.74
N MET A 68 2.37 4.38 1.59
CA MET A 68 2.86 5.62 1.01
C MET A 68 1.76 6.68 1.11
N ALA A 69 2.11 7.85 1.63
CA ALA A 69 1.25 9.02 1.58
C ALA A 69 1.75 9.99 0.49
N ILE A 70 0.82 10.48 -0.32
CA ILE A 70 1.08 11.46 -1.37
C ILE A 70 0.44 12.77 -0.90
N GLY A 71 1.28 13.76 -0.61
CA GLY A 71 0.85 15.07 -0.13
C GLY A 71 1.18 16.18 -1.11
N ARG A 72 0.34 17.22 -1.16
CA ARG A 72 0.66 18.51 -1.79
C ARG A 72 1.08 19.50 -0.74
N LYS A 73 2.23 20.15 -0.91
CA LYS A 73 2.67 21.20 0.00
C LYS A 73 1.68 22.36 -0.04
N ARG A 74 1.24 22.82 1.13
CA ARG A 74 0.42 24.04 1.26
C ARG A 74 1.27 25.27 0.92
N GLU A 75 0.65 26.25 0.25
CA GLU A 75 1.29 27.54 -0.05
C GLU A 75 1.54 28.37 1.21
#